data_AF-O93318-F1
#
_entry.id   AF-O93318-F1
#
_cell.length_a   1.000
_cell.length_b   1.000
_cell.length_c   1.000
_cell.angle_alpha   90.00
_cell.angle_beta   90.00
_cell.angle_gamma   90.00
#
_symmetry.space_group_name_H-M   'P 1'
#
loop_
_entity.id
_entity.type
_entity.pdbx_description
1 polymer ?
#
loop_
_entity_poly.entity_id
_entity_poly.type
_entity_poly.pdbx_seq_one_letter_code
_entity_poly.pdbx_strand_id
1 'polypeptide(L)' 'DLGGTNFRAMMVNFKRQNARLYHKIYTIPLEIMQGTGEELFDHIAQCVSDFLDYMGMKNAHLPAGFTFSFP' A
#
# COMPACT_ATOMS: atom_id res chain seq x y z
N ASP A 1 3.54 0.19 3.30
CA ASP A 1 3.84 0.76 4.62
C ASP A 1 3.20 2.13 4.74
N LEU A 2 2.65 2.42 5.92
CA LEU A 2 2.09 3.72 6.26
C LEU A 2 3.16 4.54 7.00
N GLY A 3 3.65 5.58 6.35
CA GLY A 3 4.49 6.60 6.96
C GLY A 3 3.68 7.84 7.35
N GLY A 4 4.33 8.85 7.95
CA GLY A 4 3.65 10.05 8.43
C GLY A 4 3.09 10.99 7.35
N THR A 5 3.44 10.80 6.08
CA THR A 5 2.96 11.65 4.95
C THR A 5 2.68 10.88 3.67
N ASN A 6 3.14 9.63 3.58
CA ASN A 6 3.02 8.81 2.38
C ASN A 6 2.61 7.40 2.75
N PHE A 7 1.82 6.80 1.88
CA PHE A 7 1.58 5.38 1.84
C PHE A 7 2.41 4.77 0.71
N ARG A 8 3.11 3.67 0.99
CA ARG A 8 3.85 2.93 -0.03
C ARG A 8 3.26 1.54 -0.20
N ALA A 9 2.74 1.25 -1.38
CA ALA A 9 2.34 -0.11 -1.75
C ALA A 9 3.56 -0.86 -2.28
N MET A 10 3.75 -2.11 -1.87
CA MET A 10 4.92 -2.92 -2.23
C MET A 10 4.51 -4.34 -2.62
N MET A 11 5.15 -4.88 -3.65
CA MET A 11 5.07 -6.28 -4.06
C MET A 11 6.46 -6.88 -4.02
N VAL A 12 6.64 -7.96 -3.25
CA VAL A 12 7.90 -8.69 -3.18
C VAL A 12 7.71 -10.07 -3.78
N ASN A 13 8.43 -10.35 -4.85
CA ASN A 13 8.46 -11.65 -5.49
C ASN A 13 9.75 -12.37 -5.13
N PHE A 14 9.63 -13.40 -4.28
CA PHE A 14 10.74 -14.25 -3.87
C PHE A 14 10.94 -15.38 -4.89
N LYS A 15 12.14 -15.44 -5.48
CA LYS A 15 12.58 -16.53 -6.37
C LYS A 15 13.87 -17.14 -5.85
N ARG A 16 13.76 -18.28 -5.17
CA ARG A 16 14.90 -19.01 -4.56
C ARG A 16 15.79 -18.07 -3.74
N GLN A 17 16.93 -17.64 -4.28
CA GLN A 17 17.90 -16.78 -3.60
C GLN A 17 17.75 -15.28 -3.91
N ASN A 18 16.79 -14.88 -4.75
CA ASN A 18 16.61 -13.50 -5.18
C ASN A 18 15.21 -12.99 -4.81
N ALA A 19 15.12 -11.71 -4.44
CA ALA A 19 13.85 -11.01 -4.28
C ALA A 19 13.75 -9.89 -5.32
N ARG A 20 12.60 -9.78 -6.00
CA ARG A 20 12.26 -8.62 -6.82
C ARG A 20 11.22 -7.79 -6.09
N LEU A 21 11.49 -6.50 -5.95
CA LEU A 21 10.64 -5.57 -5.23
C LEU A 21 10.09 -4.53 -6.22
N TYR A 22 8.78 -4.41 -6.24
CA TYR A 22 8.05 -3.36 -6.94
C TYR A 22 7.36 -2.50 -5.89
N HIS A 23 7.34 -1.19 -6.09
CA HIS A 23 6.63 -0.31 -5.17
C HIS A 23 6.07 0.92 -5.90
N LYS A 24 5.05 1.52 -5.29
CA LYS A 24 4.49 2.80 -5.69
C LYS A 24 4.20 3.62 -4.44
N ILE A 25 4.49 4.91 -4.51
CA ILE A 25 4.29 5.86 -3.40
C ILE A 25 3.05 6.68 -3.71
N TYR A 26 2.19 6.82 -2.71
CA TYR A 26 0.96 7.60 -2.73
C TYR A 26 1.06 8.64 -1.63
N THR A 27 0.88 9.91 -1.99
CA THR A 27 0.76 10.98 -1.00
C THR A 27 -0.58 10.83 -0.28
N ILE A 28 -0.58 11.08 1.03
CA ILE A 28 -1.81 11.14 1.81
C ILE A 28 -2.10 12.62 2.05
N PRO A 29 -3.24 13.15 1.57
CA PRO A 29 -3.64 14.52 1.86
C PRO A 29 -3.70 14.77 3.36
N LEU A 30 -3.38 16.00 3.80
CA LEU A 30 -3.36 16.33 5.22
C LEU A 30 -4.74 16.16 5.87
N GLU A 31 -5.79 16.45 5.11
CA GLU A 31 -7.18 16.33 5.51
C GLU A 31 -7.57 14.87 5.77
N ILE A 32 -7.01 13.94 5.00
CA ILE A 32 -7.20 12.49 5.22
C ILE A 32 -6.35 12.02 6.41
N MET A 33 -5.12 12.51 6.53
CA MET A 33 -4.21 12.15 7.63
C MET A 33 -4.74 12.60 9.00
N GLN A 34 -5.45 13.73 9.05
CA GLN A 34 -6.05 14.30 10.27
C GLN A 34 -7.57 14.07 10.35
N GLY A 35 -8.13 13.35 9.38
CA GLY A 35 -9.54 13.02 9.29
C GLY A 35 -9.91 11.79 10.12
N THR A 36 -10.95 11.09 9.70
CA THR A 36 -11.40 9.86 10.35
C THR A 36 -10.54 8.66 9.95
N GLY A 37 -10.55 7.63 10.80
CA GLY A 37 -9.91 6.36 10.45
C GLY A 37 -10.53 5.72 9.21
N GLU A 38 -11.84 5.86 9.02
CA GLU A 38 -12.56 5.34 7.85
C GLU A 38 -12.03 5.97 6.55
N GLU A 39 -11.96 7.30 6.49
CA GLU A 39 -11.40 8.02 5.33
C GLU A 39 -9.95 7.63 5.04
N LEU A 40 -9.14 7.43 6.08
CA LEU A 40 -7.75 6.97 5.92
C LEU A 40 -7.69 5.57 5.31
N PHE A 41 -8.48 4.63 5.83
CA PHE A 41 -8.47 3.25 5.33
C PHE A 41 -9.10 3.12 3.94
N ASP A 42 -10.11 3.95 3.61
CA ASP A 42 -10.66 4.05 2.26
C ASP A 42 -9.60 4.55 1.27
N HIS A 43 -8.84 5.59 1.64
CA HIS A 43 -7.73 6.07 0.82
C HIS A 43 -6.65 4.99 0.62
N ILE A 44 -6.30 4.25 1.67
CA ILE A 44 -5.36 3.11 1.58
C ILE A 44 -5.90 2.04 0.64
N ALA A 45 -7.18 1.66 0.76
CA ALA A 45 -7.81 0.66 -0.11
C ALA A 45 -7.79 1.10 -1.59
N GLN A 46 -8.07 2.37 -1.86
CA GLN A 46 -7.99 2.94 -3.21
C GLN A 46 -6.56 2.90 -3.75
N CYS A 47 -5.56 3.22 -2.94
CA CYS A 47 -4.14 3.12 -3.30
C CYS A 47 -3.73 1.67 -3.62
N VAL A 48 -4.20 0.70 -2.83
CA VAL A 48 -3.93 -0.73 -3.07
C VAL A 48 -4.61 -1.20 -4.35
N SER A 49 -5.86 -0.81 -4.60
CA SER A 49 -6.56 -1.14 -5.85
C SER A 49 -5.82 -0.61 -7.08
N ASP A 50 -5.42 0.67 -7.06
CA ASP A 50 -4.66 1.28 -8.15
C ASP A 50 -3.29 0.59 -8.34
N PHE A 51 -2.62 0.21 -7.25
CA PHE A 51 -1.35 -0.53 -7.34
C PHE A 51 -1.55 -1.92 -7.97
N LEU A 52 -2.60 -2.64 -7.62
CA LEU A 52 -2.92 -3.94 -8.20
C LEU A 52 -3.30 -3.84 -9.67
N ASP A 53 -4.03 -2.79 -10.06
CA ASP A 53 -4.30 -2.47 -11.48
C ASP A 53 -3.00 -2.21 -12.23
N TYR A 54 -2.11 -1.37 -11.68
CA TYR A 54 -0.80 -1.06 -12.26
C TYR A 54 0.07 -2.33 -12.44
N MET A 55 0.00 -3.28 -11.51
CA MET A 55 0.73 -4.55 -11.59
C MET A 55 0.03 -5.60 -12.47
N GLY A 56 -1.18 -5.34 -12.96
CA GLY A 56 -1.97 -6.31 -13.73
C GLY A 56 -2.51 -7.48 -12.89
N MET A 57 -2.79 -7.26 -11.61
CA MET A 57 -3.13 -8.29 -10.62
C MET A 57 -4.45 -8.04 -9.88
N LYS A 58 -5.35 -7.20 -10.40
CA LYS A 58 -6.60 -6.79 -9.72
C LYS A 58 -7.44 -7.95 -9.14
N ASN A 59 -7.43 -9.10 -9.81
CA ASN A 59 -8.26 -10.26 -9.44
C ASN A 59 -7.48 -11.35 -8.67
N ALA A 60 -6.23 -11.09 -8.28
CA ALA A 60 -5.42 -12.04 -7.55
C ALA A 60 -5.67 -11.96 -6.04
N HIS A 61 -5.79 -13.12 -5.39
CA HIS A 61 -5.78 -13.19 -3.93
C HIS A 61 -4.34 -13.37 -3.45
N LEU A 62 -3.80 -12.37 -2.75
CA LEU A 62 -2.40 -12.29 -2.39
C LEU A 62 -2.24 -12.13 -0.87
N PRO A 63 -1.25 -12.79 -0.25
CA PRO A 63 -0.93 -12.53 1.15
C PRO A 63 -0.44 -11.09 1.30
N ALA A 64 -0.94 -10.39 2.33
CA ALA A 64 -0.58 -9.02 2.61
C ALA A 64 0.07 -8.91 3.99
N GLY A 65 1.12 -8.10 4.08
CA GLY A 65 1.67 -7.60 5.34
C GLY A 65 1.44 -6.10 5.41
N PHE A 66 1.02 -5.61 6.57
CA PHE A 66 0.80 -4.18 6.78
C PHE A 66 1.71 -3.64 7.87
N THR A 67 2.70 -2.85 7.47
CA THR A 67 3.54 -2.11 8.41
C THR A 67 2.83 -0.81 8.80
N PHE A 68 2.34 -0.78 10.03
CA PHE A 68 1.70 0.36 10.67
C PHE A 68 2.65 0.92 11.73
N SER A 69 3.39 1.98 11.37
CA SER A 69 4.53 2.47 12.14
C SER A 69 4.13 3.44 13.26
N PHE A 70 3.20 3.01 14.12
CA PHE A 70 2.76 3.74 15.31
C PHE A 70 2.85 2.81 16.54
N PRO A 71 3.16 3.34 17.75
CA PRO A 71 3.22 2.55 18.98
C PRO A 71 1.86 2.01 19.42
#